data_AF-A0A2E8CFI6-F1
#
_entry.id   AF-A0A2E8CFI6-F1
#
_cell.length_a   1.000
_cell.length_b   1.000
_cell.length_c   1.000
_cell.angle_alpha   90.00
_cell.angle_beta   90.00
_cell.angle_gamma   90.00
#
_symmetry.space_group_name_H-M   'P 1'
#
loop_
_entity.id
_entity.type
_entity.pdbx_description
1 polymer ?
#
loop_
_entity_poly.entity_id
_entity_poly.type
_entity_poly.pdbx_seq_one_letter_code
_entity_poly.pdbx_strand_id
1 'polypeptide(L)'
;MQTSNGVSVEKLSGNPYQIWVVSRGLSVFERFDLRAVPKEKRDYALKQQVQASSPYRECDFSVRWSDGYAAVWIWDKAKQTKAAQQVGVAQDVHVFAEPSILGTRPDGVFGFQG
;
A
#
# COMPACT_ATOMS: atom_id res chain seq x y z
N MET A 1 -9.72 -2.45 21.22
CA MET A 1 -9.69 -0.97 21.35
C MET A 1 -10.67 -0.45 20.32
N GLN A 2 -11.70 0.31 20.71
CA GLN A 2 -12.70 0.79 19.74
C GLN A 2 -12.17 2.01 19.00
N THR A 3 -12.23 1.97 17.67
CA THR A 3 -12.01 3.18 16.86
C THR A 3 -13.27 4.06 16.93
N SER A 4 -13.14 5.36 16.62
CA SER A 4 -14.22 6.36 16.65
C SER A 4 -15.46 6.01 15.83
N ASN A 5 -15.39 4.96 15.00
CA ASN A 5 -16.47 4.54 14.10
C ASN A 5 -17.21 3.29 14.61
N GLY A 6 -17.02 2.89 15.88
CA GLY A 6 -17.68 1.73 16.47
C GLY A 6 -17.14 0.38 15.98
N VAL A 7 -16.06 0.37 15.18
CA VAL A 7 -15.38 -0.87 14.77
C VAL A 7 -14.46 -1.31 15.89
N SER A 8 -14.81 -2.44 16.51
CA SER A 8 -13.98 -3.14 17.49
C SER A 8 -12.80 -3.79 16.78
N VAL A 9 -11.61 -3.21 16.94
CA VAL A 9 -10.37 -3.87 16.52
C VAL A 9 -9.93 -4.76 17.68
N GLU A 10 -10.11 -6.07 17.51
CA GLU A 10 -9.50 -7.07 18.39
C GLU A 10 -7.98 -6.89 18.34
N LYS A 11 -7.32 -7.07 19.50
CA LYS A 11 -5.87 -6.97 19.60
C LYS A 11 -5.27 -8.13 18.81
N LEU A 12 -4.78 -7.86 17.60
CA LEU A 12 -4.20 -8.86 16.68
C LEU A 12 -2.81 -9.37 17.13
N SER A 13 -2.42 -9.18 18.40
CA SER A 13 -1.09 -9.53 18.88
C SER A 13 -0.84 -11.04 18.77
N GLY A 14 0.18 -11.42 17.99
CA GLY A 14 0.65 -12.81 17.91
C GLY A 14 0.19 -13.61 16.68
N ASN A 15 -0.51 -13.00 15.71
CA ASN A 15 -0.85 -13.69 14.47
C ASN A 15 0.25 -13.48 13.40
N PRO A 16 0.96 -14.53 12.94
CA PRO A 16 2.00 -14.42 11.90
C PRO A 16 1.45 -14.03 10.52
N TYR A 17 0.13 -13.94 10.36
CA TYR A 17 -0.54 -13.53 9.12
C TYR A 17 -1.11 -12.10 9.16
N GLN A 18 -0.61 -11.26 10.06
CA GLN A 18 -1.06 -9.87 10.11
C GLN A 18 -0.59 -9.10 8.88
N ILE A 19 -1.52 -8.44 8.19
CA ILE A 19 -1.26 -7.46 7.13
C ILE A 19 -1.94 -6.14 7.49
N TRP A 20 -1.31 -5.03 7.12
CA TRP A 20 -1.91 -3.70 7.23
C TRP A 20 -2.40 -3.26 5.86
N VAL A 21 -3.69 -2.98 5.76
CA VAL A 21 -4.31 -2.53 4.51
C VAL A 21 -4.59 -1.05 4.57
N VAL A 22 -3.96 -0.28 3.69
CA VAL A 22 -4.23 1.15 3.49
C VAL A 22 -5.42 1.27 2.55
N SER A 23 -6.52 1.88 3.02
CA SER A 23 -7.71 2.09 2.19
C SER A 23 -7.36 2.93 0.95
N ARG A 24 -8.04 2.65 -0.17
CA ARG A 24 -7.86 3.38 -1.44
C ARG A 24 -7.90 4.91 -1.25
N GLY A 25 -8.83 5.42 -0.43
CA GLY A 25 -9.00 6.85 -0.19
C GLY A 25 -7.85 7.53 0.56
N LEU A 26 -6.94 6.77 1.15
CA LEU A 26 -5.73 7.26 1.83
C LEU A 26 -4.47 7.11 0.96
N SER A 27 -4.63 6.67 -0.29
CA SER A 27 -3.53 6.47 -1.24
C SER A 27 -3.75 7.26 -2.52
N VAL A 28 -2.65 7.76 -3.10
CA VAL A 28 -2.63 8.33 -4.44
C VAL A 28 -2.12 7.27 -5.41
N PHE A 29 -2.81 7.11 -6.53
CA PHE A 29 -2.43 6.18 -7.57
C PHE A 29 -1.63 6.88 -8.65
N GLU A 30 -0.47 6.32 -8.99
CA GLU A 30 0.36 6.77 -10.10
C GLU A 30 0.86 5.59 -10.94
N ARG A 31 1.14 5.87 -12.22
CA ARG A 31 1.73 4.90 -13.14
C ARG A 31 3.07 5.41 -13.64
N PHE A 32 4.11 4.60 -13.52
CA PHE A 32 5.44 4.89 -14.02
C PHE A 32 5.79 3.98 -15.19
N ASP A 33 6.40 4.56 -16.23
CA ASP A 33 6.98 3.82 -17.35
C ASP A 33 8.49 3.67 -17.12
N LEU A 34 8.93 2.43 -16.85
CA LEU A 34 10.34 2.10 -16.65
C LEU A 34 10.83 1.11 -17.70
N ARG A 35 10.20 1.05 -18.87
CA ARG A 35 10.60 0.13 -19.95
C ARG A 35 12.02 0.38 -20.42
N ALA A 36 12.44 1.64 -20.46
CA ALA A 36 13.80 2.05 -20.82
C ALA A 36 14.85 1.77 -19.72
N VAL A 37 14.42 1.42 -18.49
CA VAL A 37 15.32 1.12 -17.38
C VAL A 37 15.65 -0.38 -17.39
N PRO A 38 16.94 -0.77 -17.29
CA PRO A 38 17.34 -2.17 -17.14
C PRO A 38 16.63 -2.84 -15.95
N LYS A 39 16.18 -4.09 -16.13
CA LYS A 39 15.28 -4.78 -15.19
C LYS A 39 15.81 -4.75 -13.75
N GLU A 40 17.10 -4.99 -13.59
CA GLU A 40 17.82 -5.01 -12.31
C GLU A 40 17.90 -3.64 -11.62
N LYS A 41 17.64 -2.54 -12.33
CA LYS A 41 17.65 -1.17 -11.79
C LYS A 41 16.25 -0.59 -11.59
N ARG A 42 15.19 -1.31 -11.98
CA ARG A 42 13.82 -0.80 -11.99
C ARG A 42 13.29 -0.47 -10.61
N ASP A 43 13.51 -1.31 -9.60
CA ASP A 43 13.05 -1.04 -8.23
C ASP A 43 13.71 0.20 -7.64
N TYR A 44 15.02 0.37 -7.88
CA TYR A 44 15.74 1.56 -7.45
C TYR A 44 15.22 2.83 -8.15
N ALA A 45 15.09 2.78 -9.48
CA ALA A 45 14.59 3.90 -10.26
C ALA A 45 13.15 4.27 -9.88
N LEU A 46 12.30 3.28 -9.65
CA LEU A 46 10.94 3.48 -9.19
C LEU A 46 10.92 4.21 -7.84
N LYS A 47 11.73 3.76 -6.87
CA LYS A 47 11.80 4.40 -5.55
C LYS A 47 12.17 5.88 -5.66
N GLN A 48 13.12 6.23 -6.54
CA GLN A 48 13.47 7.64 -6.78
C GLN A 48 12.30 8.43 -7.40
N GLN A 49 11.62 7.86 -8.39
CA GLN A 49 10.48 8.52 -9.05
C GLN A 49 9.32 8.73 -8.08
N VAL A 50 8.98 7.73 -7.26
CA VAL A 50 7.93 7.83 -6.24
C VAL A 50 8.26 8.89 -5.19
N GLN A 51 9.51 8.97 -4.72
CA GLN A 51 9.91 10.01 -3.77
C GLN A 51 9.82 11.40 -4.39
N ALA A 52 10.10 11.52 -5.69
CA ALA A 52 10.03 12.80 -6.40
C ALA A 52 8.59 13.24 -6.72
N SER A 53 7.67 12.31 -6.97
CA SER A 53 6.27 12.64 -7.31
C SER A 53 5.33 12.66 -6.10
N SER A 54 5.70 11.99 -5.01
CA SER A 54 4.89 11.89 -3.80
C SER A 54 4.44 13.27 -3.29
N PRO A 55 3.14 13.46 -3.01
CA PRO A 55 2.65 14.69 -2.36
C PRO A 55 2.97 14.71 -0.86
N TYR A 56 3.47 13.61 -0.30
CA TYR A 56 3.78 13.47 1.12
C TYR A 56 5.25 13.71 1.39
N ARG A 57 5.54 14.38 2.51
CA ARG A 57 6.91 14.60 3.00
C ARG A 57 7.66 13.30 3.24
N GLU A 58 6.96 12.31 3.82
CA GLU A 58 7.45 10.95 3.98
C GLU A 58 6.38 10.01 3.44
N CYS A 59 6.73 9.22 2.44
CA CYS A 59 5.81 8.27 1.83
C CYS A 59 6.29 6.83 1.94
N ASP A 60 5.33 5.93 1.89
CA ASP A 60 5.53 4.53 1.57
C ASP A 60 4.58 4.14 0.44
N PHE A 61 4.79 2.98 -0.16
CA PHE A 61 3.99 2.58 -1.32
C PHE A 61 3.90 1.07 -1.52
N SER A 62 2.85 0.64 -2.22
CA SER A 62 2.78 -0.70 -2.82
C SER A 62 2.87 -0.58 -4.34
N VAL A 63 3.46 -1.58 -4.98
CA VAL A 63 3.67 -1.61 -6.43
C VAL A 63 3.19 -2.92 -7.04
N ARG A 64 2.59 -2.82 -8.23
CA ARG A 64 2.40 -3.94 -9.15
C ARG A 64 3.12 -3.68 -10.46
N TRP A 65 3.93 -4.65 -10.88
CA TRP A 65 4.69 -4.58 -12.13
C TRP A 65 3.97 -5.30 -13.27
N SER A 66 4.02 -4.73 -14.46
CA SER A 66 3.57 -5.36 -15.71
C SER A 66 4.34 -4.77 -16.88
N ASP A 67 5.05 -5.61 -17.64
CA ASP A 67 5.75 -5.23 -18.88
C ASP A 67 6.63 -3.96 -18.79
N GLY A 68 7.29 -3.76 -17.65
CA GLY A 68 8.15 -2.60 -17.40
C GLY A 68 7.41 -1.33 -16.94
N TYR A 69 6.09 -1.39 -16.80
CA TYR A 69 5.31 -0.39 -16.07
C TYR A 69 5.18 -0.76 -14.59
N ALA A 70 5.11 0.26 -13.76
CA ALA A 70 4.77 0.15 -12.34
C ALA A 70 3.45 0.88 -12.07
N ALA A 71 2.47 0.15 -11.57
CA ALA A 71 1.26 0.70 -10.96
C ALA A 71 1.53 0.86 -9.46
N VAL A 72 1.49 2.09 -8.95
CA VAL A 72 1.92 2.42 -7.59
C VAL A 72 0.80 3.09 -6.81
N TRP A 73 0.63 2.68 -5.57
CA TRP A 73 -0.24 3.33 -4.59
C TRP A 73 0.64 3.92 -3.49
N ILE A 74 0.66 5.24 -3.40
CA ILE A 74 1.52 6.02 -2.49
C ILE A 74 0.68 6.54 -1.33
N TRP A 75 1.14 6.41 -0.09
CA TRP A 75 0.45 6.95 1.08
C TRP A 75 1.41 7.67 2.03
N ASP A 76 0.84 8.49 2.91
CA ASP A 76 1.54 9.19 3.99
C ASP A 76 2.04 8.18 5.04
N LYS A 77 3.35 7.98 5.11
CA LYS A 77 3.98 7.00 5.99
C LYS A 77 3.79 7.35 7.46
N ALA A 78 3.90 8.63 7.80
CA ALA A 78 3.78 9.09 9.18
C ALA A 78 2.36 8.88 9.71
N LYS A 79 1.34 9.20 8.90
CA LYS A 79 -0.06 8.94 9.27
C LYS A 79 -0.35 7.44 9.40
N GLN A 80 0.13 6.63 8.46
CA GLN A 80 -0.04 5.17 8.49
C GLN A 80 0.61 4.57 9.75
N THR A 81 1.86 4.93 10.05
CA THR A 81 2.59 4.42 11.22
C THR A 81 1.89 4.81 12.52
N LYS A 82 1.42 6.06 12.63
CA LYS A 82 0.67 6.53 13.81
C LYS A 82 -0.63 5.74 14.00
N ALA A 83 -1.39 5.49 12.93
CA ALA A 83 -2.62 4.71 12.99
C ALA A 83 -2.37 3.25 13.39
N ALA A 84 -1.30 2.63 12.86
CA ALA A 84 -0.89 1.27 13.21
C ALA A 84 -0.54 1.13 14.69
N GLN A 85 0.23 2.08 15.24
CA GLN A 85 0.58 2.12 16.65
C GLN A 85 -0.65 2.27 17.56
N GLN A 86 -1.62 3.11 17.17
CA GLN A 86 -2.83 3.34 17.94
C GLN A 86 -3.68 2.08 18.14
N VAL A 87 -3.64 1.14 17.20
CA VAL A 87 -4.40 -0.12 17.30
C VAL A 87 -3.53 -1.32 17.65
N GLY A 88 -2.26 -1.10 17.96
CA GLY A 88 -1.33 -2.13 18.43
C GLY A 88 -0.85 -3.10 17.35
N VAL A 89 -0.71 -2.65 16.10
CA VAL A 89 -0.11 -3.46 15.03
C VAL A 89 1.41 -3.48 15.16
N ALA A 90 2.01 -4.63 14.86
CA ALA A 90 3.45 -4.81 14.87
C ALA A 90 4.15 -3.90 13.84
N GLN A 91 5.39 -3.48 14.13
CA GLN A 91 6.13 -2.56 13.27
C GLN A 91 6.62 -3.19 11.96
N ASP A 92 6.76 -4.52 11.95
CA ASP A 92 7.26 -5.35 10.85
C ASP A 92 6.14 -5.95 9.98
N VAL A 93 4.90 -5.48 10.15
CA VAL A 93 3.76 -5.92 9.37
C VAL A 93 3.92 -5.56 7.88
N HIS A 94 3.53 -6.46 6.98
CA HIS A 94 3.44 -6.11 5.57
C HIS A 94 2.29 -5.12 5.32
N VAL A 95 2.60 -4.07 4.56
CA VAL A 95 1.67 -2.98 4.25
C VAL A 95 1.31 -3.01 2.77
N PHE A 96 0.01 -2.98 2.46
CA PHE A 96 -0.49 -2.93 1.10
C PHE A 96 -1.60 -1.89 0.98
N ALA A 97 -1.68 -1.22 -0.17
CA ALA A 97 -2.92 -0.52 -0.52
C ALA A 97 -4.01 -1.54 -0.85
N GLU A 98 -5.25 -1.27 -0.44
CA GLU A 98 -6.43 -2.10 -0.69
C GLU A 98 -6.54 -2.54 -2.17
N PRO A 99 -6.41 -1.65 -3.18
CA PRO A 99 -6.50 -2.07 -4.58
C PRO A 99 -5.36 -2.99 -5.02
N SER A 100 -4.21 -2.95 -4.33
CA SER A 100 -3.05 -3.78 -4.63
C SER A 100 -3.14 -5.20 -4.08
N ILE A 101 -4.18 -5.51 -3.30
CA ILE A 101 -4.46 -6.85 -2.76
C ILE A 101 -5.43 -7.62 -3.66
N LEU A 102 -6.33 -6.91 -4.35
CA LEU A 102 -7.33 -7.52 -5.23
C LEU A 102 -6.65 -8.30 -6.37
N GLY A 103 -6.86 -9.62 -6.44
CA GLY A 103 -6.29 -10.45 -7.52
C GLY A 103 -6.76 -9.96 -8.89
N THR A 104 -6.00 -10.11 -9.97
CA THR A 104 -6.43 -9.61 -11.28
C THR A 104 -7.48 -10.53 -11.90
N ARG A 105 -8.67 -10.02 -12.27
CA ARG A 105 -9.66 -10.77 -13.06
C ARG A 105 -9.61 -10.35 -14.53
N PRO A 106 -9.86 -11.27 -15.48
CA PRO A 106 -9.85 -10.95 -16.91
C PRO A 106 -10.83 -9.84 -17.32
N ASP A 107 -11.93 -9.68 -16.58
CA ASP A 107 -12.97 -8.67 -16.82
C ASP A 107 -12.69 -7.33 -16.10
N GLY A 108 -11.71 -7.28 -15.20
CA GLY A 108 -11.40 -6.10 -14.40
C GLY A 108 -12.44 -5.73 -13.34
N VAL A 109 -13.45 -6.57 -13.08
CA VAL A 109 -14.55 -6.26 -12.16
C VAL A 109 -14.42 -7.03 -10.84
N PHE A 110 -14.43 -6.28 -9.74
CA PHE A 110 -14.45 -6.84 -8.38
C PHE A 110 -15.78 -6.50 -7.71
N GLY A 111 -16.57 -7.54 -7.41
CA GLY A 111 -17.65 -7.46 -6.44
C GLY A 111 -17.09 -7.79 -5.06
N PHE A 112 -17.29 -6.91 -4.09
CA PHE A 112 -17.10 -7.22 -2.67
C PHE A 112 -18.47 -7.52 -2.08
N GLN A 113 -18.64 -8.71 -1.51
CA GLN A 113 -19.80 -9.03 -0.70
C GLN A 113 -19.31 -9.05 0.75
N GLY A 114 -19.71 -8.03 1.51
CA GLY A 114 -19.41 -7.91 2.95
C GLY A 114 -20.29 -8.80 3.80
#